data_AF-A0A667WAP3-F1
#
_entry.id   AF-A0A667WAP3-F1
#
_cell.length_a   1.000
_cell.length_b   1.000
_cell.length_c   1.000
_cell.angle_alpha   90.00
_cell.angle_beta   90.00
_cell.angle_gamma   90.00
#
_symmetry.space_group_name_H-M   'P 1'
#
loop_
_entity.id
_entity.type
_entity.pdbx_description
1 polymer ?
#
loop_
_entity_poly.entity_id
_entity_poly.type
_entity_poly.pdbx_seq_one_letter_code
_entity_poly.pdbx_strand_id
1 'polypeptide(L)'
;MFSELSAQREASSLLCRPASEDQGPVFDRVLQAYTPCSERFKLGERSFSRQYAHIYAARLMQMRPLLTERAQQKWGVNVRIRKLCDLQTGEQCCIVGTLFKHMELQPSILKEISEEHNLLPQPARARYISDADELILEDELQRIKLEGKIDKDKCVTGSVIAIYGAEKNDGKFTVEEFCTADLPLQTPRPSLSSDKFVLLASGLGLGSSHADSMLGLQLLVDMITGQLGDQGEQSGAASISRVLLAGNLLSQSTQNKEDSTKAKYLTKKTQAGSVEAIRLLDELLLQLVASVPVDVMPGQYDPTNYTLPQQPLHRCMFPLCSVYPTLQLVSNPYQANIDGVKFLGTSGQNVSDIQKYSSVDSHLDILENTLRLRHLAPTAPDTLGCYPFYQKDPFVLEECPHVYFSGNAPSFESKLVKGPDGQEVLLVTVPEFSSTQMACLVNLRTLECEPVTFSAFSADDDDENLSGLSR
;
A
#
# COMPACT_ATOMS: atom_id res chain seq x y z
N MET A 1 12.54 16.01 14.45
CA MET A 1 12.42 14.53 14.43
C MET A 1 11.82 14.03 15.76
N PHE A 2 11.29 12.80 15.82
CA PHE A 2 10.71 12.25 17.05
C PHE A 2 11.77 12.03 18.13
N SER A 3 12.92 11.49 17.75
CA SER A 3 14.09 11.31 18.63
C SER A 3 14.56 12.60 19.29
N GLU A 4 14.52 13.72 18.58
CA GLU A 4 14.88 15.04 19.12
C GLU A 4 13.88 15.53 20.19
N LEU A 5 12.58 15.28 20.02
CA LEU A 5 11.57 15.64 21.02
C LEU A 5 11.76 14.82 22.29
N SER A 6 12.11 13.54 22.15
CA SER A 6 12.38 12.65 23.28
C SER A 6 13.66 13.01 24.05
N ALA A 7 14.66 13.60 23.38
CA ALA A 7 15.95 13.95 23.98
C ALA A 7 15.98 15.33 24.69
N GLN A 8 14.98 16.19 24.49
CA GLN A 8 15.00 17.60 24.92
C GLN A 8 14.85 17.85 26.44
N ARG A 9 14.74 16.82 27.29
CA ARG A 9 14.62 17.01 28.75
C ARG A 9 15.90 16.58 29.47
N GLU A 10 16.57 17.55 30.10
CA GLU A 10 17.83 17.37 30.82
C GLU A 10 17.65 16.56 32.12
N ALA A 11 18.49 15.53 32.27
CA ALA A 11 18.63 14.56 33.38
C ALA A 11 17.62 13.38 33.41
N SER A 12 18.16 12.15 33.38
CA SER A 12 17.35 10.94 33.48
C SER A 12 16.67 10.84 34.85
N SER A 13 15.35 10.68 34.84
CA SER A 13 14.53 10.66 36.06
C SER A 13 14.32 9.25 36.63
N LEU A 14 14.71 8.20 35.89
CA LEU A 14 14.44 6.81 36.27
C LEU A 14 15.58 6.13 37.03
N LEU A 15 16.82 6.61 36.89
CA LEU A 15 17.98 6.08 37.62
C LEU A 15 18.18 6.78 38.97
N CYS A 16 17.09 6.95 39.73
CA CYS A 16 17.11 7.54 41.06
C CYS A 16 16.19 6.79 42.03
N ARG A 17 16.21 7.18 43.32
CA ARG A 17 15.25 6.64 44.30
C ARG A 17 13.83 7.10 43.94
N PRO A 18 12.79 6.32 44.27
CA PRO A 18 11.40 6.75 44.10
C PRO A 18 11.18 8.12 44.74
N ALA A 19 10.49 9.01 44.02
CA ALA A 19 10.07 10.29 44.56
C ALA A 19 9.06 10.08 45.71
N SER A 20 9.00 11.02 46.65
CA SER A 20 8.10 10.95 47.82
C SER A 20 6.62 11.19 47.50
N GLU A 21 6.30 11.58 46.26
CA GLU A 21 4.93 11.74 45.77
C GLU A 21 4.52 10.50 44.96
N ASP A 22 3.40 9.86 45.34
CA ASP A 22 2.90 8.59 44.78
C ASP A 22 2.47 8.64 43.29
N GLN A 23 2.64 9.78 42.61
CA GLN A 23 2.23 9.95 41.20
C GLN A 23 3.37 10.56 40.40
N GLY A 24 4.01 9.75 39.56
CA GLY A 24 4.91 10.25 38.51
C GLY A 24 4.18 11.15 37.50
N PRO A 25 4.91 11.81 36.59
CA PRO A 25 4.30 12.70 35.60
C PRO A 25 3.37 11.94 34.66
N VAL A 26 2.21 12.55 34.37
CA VAL A 26 1.23 12.04 33.40
C VAL A 26 1.18 13.00 32.22
N PHE A 27 1.27 12.46 31.00
CA PHE A 27 1.24 13.25 29.78
C PHE A 27 -0.10 13.10 29.06
N ASP A 28 -0.80 14.21 28.90
CA ASP A 28 -2.03 14.25 28.10
C ASP A 28 -1.71 14.06 26.61
N ARG A 29 -2.49 13.21 25.94
CA ARG A 29 -2.34 13.01 24.50
C ARG A 29 -2.85 14.20 23.71
N VAL A 30 -2.19 14.44 22.58
CA VAL A 30 -2.62 15.47 21.63
C VAL A 30 -3.94 15.09 20.96
N LEU A 31 -4.89 16.02 20.94
CA LEU A 31 -6.12 15.89 20.16
C LEU A 31 -5.89 16.29 18.71
N GLN A 32 -6.65 15.69 17.81
CA GLN A 32 -6.58 15.96 16.38
C GLN A 32 -7.97 15.97 15.73
N ALA A 33 -8.12 16.79 14.70
CA ALA A 33 -9.23 16.71 13.77
C ALA A 33 -9.02 15.51 12.86
N TYR A 34 -10.06 14.69 12.70
CA TYR A 34 -10.04 13.51 11.86
C TYR A 34 -11.29 13.47 10.99
N THR A 35 -11.12 13.16 9.72
CA THR A 35 -12.24 12.94 8.80
C THR A 35 -11.92 11.72 7.92
N PRO A 36 -12.69 10.62 8.04
CA PRO A 36 -12.52 9.48 7.14
C PRO A 36 -13.00 9.89 5.72
N CYS A 37 -12.24 9.49 4.71
CA CYS A 37 -12.50 9.86 3.31
C CYS A 37 -12.52 8.63 2.38
N SER A 38 -12.72 7.42 2.92
CA SER A 38 -12.71 6.16 2.19
C SER A 38 -14.07 5.72 1.62
N GLU A 39 -15.08 6.60 1.60
CA GLU A 39 -16.43 6.23 1.16
C GLU A 39 -16.46 5.65 -0.27
N ARG A 40 -15.60 6.12 -1.17
CA ARG A 40 -15.47 5.58 -2.54
C ARG A 40 -15.01 4.12 -2.62
N PHE A 41 -14.43 3.58 -1.54
CA PHE A 41 -13.99 2.19 -1.44
C PHE A 41 -15.00 1.29 -0.71
N LYS A 42 -16.08 1.86 -0.15
CA LYS A 42 -17.14 1.06 0.45
C LYS A 42 -18.06 0.53 -0.64
N LEU A 43 -18.29 -0.77 -0.60
CA LEU A 43 -19.23 -1.45 -1.48
C LEU A 43 -20.56 -1.60 -0.75
N GLY A 44 -21.61 -1.00 -1.31
CA GLY A 44 -22.99 -1.22 -0.88
C GLY A 44 -23.49 -2.61 -1.31
N GLU A 45 -24.61 -2.65 -2.04
CA GLU A 45 -25.07 -3.91 -2.62
C GLU A 45 -24.08 -4.42 -3.69
N ARG A 46 -23.57 -5.63 -3.45
CA ARG A 46 -22.55 -6.25 -4.31
C ARG A 46 -23.21 -7.11 -5.37
N SER A 47 -22.84 -6.88 -6.63
CA SER A 47 -23.25 -7.73 -7.75
C SER A 47 -22.03 -8.13 -8.58
N PHE A 48 -21.87 -9.44 -8.76
CA PHE A 48 -20.78 -10.05 -9.52
C PHE A 48 -21.24 -10.53 -10.90
N SER A 49 -22.46 -10.19 -11.33
CA SER A 49 -23.00 -10.62 -12.62
C SER A 49 -22.44 -9.85 -13.83
N ARG A 50 -21.46 -8.97 -13.61
CA ARG A 50 -20.91 -8.04 -14.62
C ARG A 50 -19.54 -8.48 -15.10
N GLN A 51 -19.24 -8.15 -16.35
CA GLN A 51 -17.93 -8.39 -16.96
C GLN A 51 -16.96 -7.25 -16.70
N TYR A 52 -15.65 -7.57 -16.69
CA TYR A 52 -14.59 -6.60 -16.42
C TYR A 52 -14.34 -5.56 -17.52
N ALA A 53 -14.87 -5.74 -18.74
CA ALA A 53 -14.68 -4.76 -19.81
C ALA A 53 -15.13 -3.33 -19.43
N HIS A 54 -16.15 -3.21 -18.57
CA HIS A 54 -16.68 -1.92 -18.14
C HIS A 54 -15.70 -1.11 -17.29
N ILE A 55 -14.82 -1.74 -16.51
CA ILE A 55 -13.86 -1.00 -15.67
C ILE A 55 -12.80 -0.31 -16.54
N TYR A 56 -12.30 -1.00 -17.58
CA TYR A 56 -11.34 -0.42 -18.52
C TYR A 56 -11.95 0.73 -19.32
N ALA A 57 -13.21 0.58 -19.76
CA ALA A 57 -13.93 1.67 -20.42
C ALA A 57 -14.09 2.88 -19.49
N ALA A 58 -14.54 2.68 -18.25
CA ALA A 58 -14.68 3.74 -17.26
C ALA A 58 -13.33 4.41 -16.91
N ARG A 59 -12.25 3.63 -16.83
CA ARG A 59 -10.89 4.14 -16.60
C ARG A 59 -10.42 5.00 -17.77
N LEU A 60 -10.51 4.51 -19.00
CA LEU A 60 -10.10 5.26 -20.20
C LEU A 60 -10.90 6.55 -20.35
N MET A 61 -12.22 6.52 -20.12
CA MET A 61 -13.08 7.71 -20.16
C MET A 61 -12.70 8.76 -19.10
N GLN A 62 -12.37 8.33 -17.87
CA GLN A 62 -11.92 9.25 -16.81
C GLN A 62 -10.54 9.84 -17.11
N MET A 63 -9.62 9.03 -17.66
CA MET A 63 -8.22 9.42 -17.86
C MET A 63 -7.99 10.21 -19.15
N ARG A 64 -8.81 10.02 -20.18
CA ARG A 64 -8.62 10.64 -21.49
C ARG A 64 -8.55 12.18 -21.46
N PRO A 65 -9.45 12.91 -20.78
CA PRO A 65 -9.36 14.36 -20.68
C PRO A 65 -8.05 14.82 -20.01
N LEU A 66 -7.64 14.12 -18.94
CA LEU A 66 -6.44 14.45 -18.16
C LEU A 66 -5.16 14.27 -19.00
N LEU A 67 -5.06 13.15 -19.72
CA LEU A 67 -3.94 12.86 -20.61
C LEU A 67 -3.92 13.73 -21.86
N THR A 68 -5.10 14.12 -22.36
CA THR A 68 -5.22 15.09 -23.47
C THR A 68 -4.61 16.43 -23.09
N GLU A 69 -4.95 16.93 -21.91
CA GLU A 69 -4.39 18.18 -21.38
C GLU A 69 -2.87 18.08 -21.19
N ARG A 70 -2.38 17.00 -20.58
CA ARG A 70 -0.93 16.77 -20.40
C ARG A 70 -0.18 16.65 -21.74
N ALA A 71 -0.77 15.98 -22.73
CA ALA A 71 -0.21 15.86 -24.06
C ALA A 71 -0.11 17.23 -24.75
N GLN A 72 -1.13 18.09 -24.62
CA GLN A 72 -1.11 19.45 -25.16
C GLN A 72 -0.09 20.35 -24.44
N GLN A 73 0.09 20.19 -23.13
CA GLN A 73 1.14 20.89 -22.38
C GLN A 73 2.55 20.45 -22.82
N LYS A 74 2.76 19.15 -23.05
CA LYS A 74 4.07 18.58 -23.41
C LYS A 74 4.46 18.79 -24.87
N TRP A 75 3.55 18.53 -25.81
CA TRP A 75 3.81 18.54 -27.25
C TRP A 75 3.18 19.72 -28.00
N GLY A 76 2.52 20.63 -27.27
CA GLY A 76 1.90 21.85 -27.80
C GLY A 76 0.41 21.71 -28.07
N VAL A 77 -0.30 22.85 -28.01
CA VAL A 77 -1.77 22.95 -28.14
C VAL A 77 -2.30 22.39 -29.46
N ASN A 78 -1.48 22.39 -30.50
CA ASN A 78 -1.82 21.92 -31.85
C ASN A 78 -1.49 20.43 -32.08
N VAL A 79 -1.08 19.69 -31.04
CA VAL A 79 -0.83 18.25 -31.16
C VAL A 79 -2.08 17.53 -31.67
N ARG A 80 -1.92 16.70 -32.71
CA ARG A 80 -3.05 15.98 -33.32
C ARG A 80 -3.39 14.76 -32.47
N ILE A 81 -4.46 14.86 -31.69
CA ILE A 81 -4.95 13.73 -30.90
C ILE A 81 -5.88 12.89 -31.79
N ARG A 82 -5.53 11.62 -31.99
CA ARG A 82 -6.27 10.67 -32.82
C ARG A 82 -6.76 9.50 -31.98
N LYS A 83 -7.86 8.89 -32.42
CA LYS A 83 -8.23 7.53 -32.03
C LYS A 83 -7.47 6.54 -32.92
N LEU A 84 -7.37 5.27 -32.51
CA LEU A 84 -6.68 4.26 -33.30
C LEU A 84 -7.35 4.07 -34.67
N CYS A 85 -8.68 4.15 -34.74
CA CYS A 85 -9.41 4.00 -36.00
C CYS A 85 -9.19 5.14 -37.01
N ASP A 86 -8.67 6.29 -36.56
CA ASP A 86 -8.48 7.49 -37.38
C ASP A 86 -7.00 7.68 -37.78
N LEU A 87 -6.16 6.66 -37.55
CA LEU A 87 -4.74 6.72 -37.88
C LEU A 87 -4.51 6.78 -39.39
N GLN A 88 -3.53 7.61 -39.77
CA GLN A 88 -3.02 7.71 -41.12
C GLN A 88 -1.55 7.32 -41.09
N THR A 89 -1.16 6.37 -41.94
CA THR A 89 0.21 5.88 -42.00
C THR A 89 1.19 7.04 -42.25
N GLY A 90 2.20 7.17 -41.39
CA GLY A 90 3.18 8.27 -41.41
C GLY A 90 2.72 9.60 -40.80
N GLU A 91 1.47 9.75 -40.33
CA GLU A 91 1.02 10.94 -39.61
C GLU A 91 1.56 10.94 -38.18
N GLN A 92 2.28 12.00 -37.83
CA GLN A 92 2.67 12.29 -36.45
C GLN A 92 1.44 12.69 -35.64
N CYS A 93 1.10 11.90 -34.63
CA CYS A 93 -0.06 12.10 -33.80
C CYS A 93 0.15 11.61 -32.37
N CYS A 94 -0.73 12.08 -31.48
CA CYS A 94 -0.85 11.61 -30.12
C CYS A 94 -2.05 10.66 -29.99
N ILE A 95 -1.89 9.58 -29.25
CA ILE A 95 -2.94 8.62 -28.96
C ILE A 95 -3.04 8.42 -27.45
N VAL A 96 -4.25 8.46 -26.92
CA VAL A 96 -4.54 8.11 -25.53
C VAL A 96 -5.22 6.76 -25.46
N GLY A 97 -4.57 5.80 -24.82
CA GLY A 97 -5.05 4.43 -24.73
C GLY A 97 -4.58 3.70 -23.48
N THR A 98 -5.06 2.48 -23.33
CA THR A 98 -4.71 1.58 -22.23
C THR A 98 -3.64 0.61 -22.71
N LEU A 99 -2.55 0.49 -21.96
CA LEU A 99 -1.53 -0.50 -22.22
C LEU A 99 -2.02 -1.90 -21.87
N PHE A 100 -1.77 -2.84 -22.76
CA PHE A 100 -1.87 -4.26 -22.54
C PHE A 100 -0.50 -4.88 -22.84
N LYS A 101 0.08 -5.56 -21.86
CA LYS A 101 1.35 -6.28 -22.00
C LYS A 101 1.05 -7.75 -22.20
N HIS A 102 1.32 -8.25 -23.41
CA HIS A 102 1.20 -9.67 -23.70
C HIS A 102 2.43 -10.40 -23.15
N MET A 103 2.24 -11.23 -22.13
CA MET A 103 3.32 -11.90 -21.39
C MET A 103 3.19 -13.41 -21.53
N GLU A 104 4.22 -14.07 -22.05
CA GLU A 104 4.18 -15.51 -22.28
C GLU A 104 4.17 -16.32 -20.98
N LEU A 105 4.89 -15.81 -19.97
CA LEU A 105 5.06 -16.46 -18.67
C LEU A 105 3.91 -16.17 -17.70
N GLN A 106 2.96 -15.29 -18.06
CA GLN A 106 1.80 -15.02 -17.21
C GLN A 106 0.96 -16.30 -17.01
N PRO A 107 0.59 -16.63 -15.77
CA PRO A 107 -0.25 -17.80 -15.48
C PRO A 107 -1.57 -17.73 -16.25
N SER A 108 -2.01 -18.86 -16.80
CA SER A 108 -3.25 -18.94 -17.57
C SER A 108 -4.11 -20.10 -17.07
N ILE A 109 -5.28 -19.75 -16.54
CA ILE A 109 -6.29 -20.71 -16.09
C ILE A 109 -6.69 -21.65 -17.23
N LEU A 110 -6.75 -21.16 -18.47
CA LEU A 110 -7.08 -22.00 -19.62
C LEU A 110 -5.99 -23.02 -19.93
N LYS A 111 -4.70 -22.66 -19.79
CA LYS A 111 -3.61 -23.63 -19.94
C LYS A 111 -3.70 -24.68 -18.82
N GLU A 112 -3.90 -24.24 -17.58
CA GLU A 112 -4.07 -25.12 -16.41
C GLU A 112 -5.24 -26.12 -16.57
N ILE A 113 -6.39 -25.68 -17.11
CA ILE A 113 -7.57 -26.53 -17.32
C ILE A 113 -7.45 -27.37 -18.60
N SER A 114 -6.92 -26.84 -19.70
CA SER A 114 -6.81 -27.59 -20.96
C SER A 114 -5.83 -28.75 -20.89
N GLU A 115 -4.87 -28.66 -19.97
CA GLU A 115 -3.81 -29.65 -19.74
C GLU A 115 -4.18 -30.64 -18.62
N GLU A 116 -5.49 -30.87 -18.39
CA GLU A 116 -6.04 -31.98 -17.60
C GLU A 116 -5.56 -33.34 -18.15
N HIS A 117 -4.33 -33.73 -17.82
CA HIS A 117 -3.82 -35.09 -17.54
C HIS A 117 -2.28 -35.11 -17.45
N ASN A 118 -1.76 -34.72 -16.27
CA ASN A 118 -0.39 -35.01 -15.78
C ASN A 118 0.75 -34.04 -16.14
N LEU A 119 0.60 -32.75 -15.90
CA LEU A 119 1.77 -31.91 -15.59
C LEU A 119 1.65 -31.24 -14.23
N LEU A 120 2.81 -31.08 -13.60
CA LEU A 120 2.99 -30.41 -12.32
C LEU A 120 2.52 -28.95 -12.47
N PRO A 121 1.90 -28.37 -11.42
CA PRO A 121 1.53 -26.95 -11.43
C PRO A 121 2.75 -26.10 -11.83
N GLN A 122 2.52 -25.07 -12.65
CA GLN A 122 3.62 -24.19 -13.05
C GLN A 122 4.29 -23.62 -11.80
N PRO A 123 5.63 -23.65 -11.72
CA PRO A 123 6.32 -23.17 -10.53
C PRO A 123 6.01 -21.69 -10.32
N ALA A 124 5.67 -21.34 -9.08
CA ALA A 124 5.48 -19.94 -8.71
C ALA A 124 6.76 -19.16 -9.03
N ARG A 125 6.63 -18.10 -9.82
CA ARG A 125 7.76 -17.26 -10.20
C ARG A 125 7.78 -16.00 -9.34
N ALA A 126 8.97 -15.51 -9.05
CA ALA A 126 9.14 -14.19 -8.47
C ALA A 126 8.69 -13.10 -9.46
N ARG A 127 8.93 -13.31 -10.77
CA ARG A 127 8.52 -12.42 -11.87
C ARG A 127 8.05 -13.19 -13.08
N TYR A 128 7.19 -12.53 -13.86
CA TYR A 128 6.56 -13.06 -15.06
C TYR A 128 6.95 -12.30 -16.35
N ILE A 129 7.94 -11.41 -16.27
CA ILE A 129 8.46 -10.69 -17.44
C ILE A 129 9.36 -11.59 -18.30
N SER A 130 9.37 -11.36 -19.61
CA SER A 130 10.20 -12.07 -20.59
C SER A 130 10.63 -11.15 -21.73
N ASP A 131 11.79 -11.45 -22.34
CA ASP A 131 12.25 -10.76 -23.56
C ASP A 131 11.26 -10.94 -24.73
N ALA A 132 10.41 -11.96 -24.69
CA ALA A 132 9.35 -12.20 -25.67
C ALA A 132 8.11 -11.31 -25.49
N ASP A 133 8.00 -10.57 -24.39
CA ASP A 133 6.80 -9.77 -24.09
C ASP A 133 6.55 -8.71 -25.16
N GLU A 134 5.28 -8.45 -25.46
CA GLU A 134 4.87 -7.41 -26.42
C GLU A 134 4.01 -6.35 -25.74
N LEU A 135 4.21 -5.09 -26.11
CA LEU A 135 3.39 -3.98 -25.62
C LEU A 135 2.37 -3.57 -26.68
N ILE A 136 1.11 -3.50 -26.28
CA ILE A 136 -0.02 -3.20 -27.15
C ILE A 136 -0.76 -2.01 -26.53
N LEU A 137 -1.16 -1.03 -27.34
CA LEU A 137 -2.07 0.02 -26.92
C LEU A 137 -3.48 -0.32 -27.40
N GLU A 138 -4.44 -0.26 -26.48
CA GLU A 138 -5.86 -0.47 -26.76
C GLU A 138 -6.65 0.82 -26.56
N ASP A 139 -7.56 1.11 -27.48
CA ASP A 139 -8.63 2.10 -27.29
C ASP A 139 -9.99 1.38 -27.21
N GLU A 140 -11.11 2.10 -27.42
CA GLU A 140 -12.44 1.49 -27.35
C GLU A 140 -12.74 0.51 -28.49
N LEU A 141 -12.03 0.58 -29.61
CA LEU A 141 -12.38 -0.10 -30.85
C LEU A 141 -11.27 -1.00 -31.39
N GLN A 142 -10.01 -0.65 -31.19
CA GLN A 142 -8.87 -1.27 -31.84
C GLN A 142 -7.67 -1.42 -30.91
N ARG A 143 -6.66 -2.15 -31.42
CA ARG A 143 -5.40 -2.42 -30.73
C ARG A 143 -4.25 -2.26 -31.71
N ILE A 144 -3.14 -1.68 -31.27
CA ILE A 144 -1.93 -1.53 -32.08
C ILE A 144 -0.69 -1.93 -31.27
N LYS A 145 0.23 -2.66 -31.90
CA LYS A 145 1.52 -3.02 -31.27
C LYS A 145 2.42 -1.78 -31.19
N LEU A 146 3.14 -1.65 -30.09
CA LEU A 146 4.06 -0.55 -29.85
C LEU A 146 5.51 -0.99 -30.05
N GLU A 147 6.32 -0.09 -30.62
CA GLU A 147 7.77 -0.20 -30.67
C GLU A 147 8.42 1.18 -30.45
N GLY A 148 9.75 1.24 -30.34
CA GLY A 148 10.48 2.51 -30.22
C GLY A 148 10.83 2.88 -28.79
N LYS A 149 10.71 4.17 -28.44
CA LYS A 149 11.17 4.75 -27.16
C LYS A 149 10.15 4.52 -26.03
N ILE A 150 9.84 3.26 -25.76
CA ILE A 150 9.01 2.84 -24.64
C ILE A 150 9.57 1.53 -24.07
N ASP A 151 9.87 1.54 -22.78
CA ASP A 151 10.43 0.37 -22.09
C ASP A 151 9.29 -0.54 -21.64
N LYS A 152 9.11 -1.65 -22.37
CA LYS A 152 8.05 -2.63 -22.09
C LYS A 152 8.21 -3.31 -20.73
N ASP A 153 9.43 -3.39 -20.20
CA ASP A 153 9.69 -4.08 -18.93
C ASP A 153 9.27 -3.22 -17.75
N LYS A 154 9.29 -1.89 -17.89
CA LYS A 154 8.77 -0.95 -16.88
C LYS A 154 7.26 -0.73 -16.97
N CYS A 155 6.65 -1.10 -18.09
CA CYS A 155 5.21 -0.95 -18.30
C CYS A 155 4.43 -2.13 -17.72
N VAL A 156 3.20 -1.85 -17.25
CA VAL A 156 2.25 -2.86 -16.78
C VAL A 156 0.89 -2.69 -17.43
N THR A 157 0.20 -3.82 -17.64
CA THR A 157 -1.17 -3.87 -18.17
C THR A 157 -2.12 -2.99 -17.35
N GLY A 158 -3.04 -2.32 -18.05
CA GLY A 158 -4.07 -1.47 -17.47
C GLY A 158 -3.65 -0.02 -17.19
N SER A 159 -2.38 0.33 -17.43
CA SER A 159 -1.88 1.70 -17.38
C SER A 159 -2.46 2.52 -18.53
N VAL A 160 -3.04 3.69 -18.26
CA VAL A 160 -3.52 4.60 -19.31
C VAL A 160 -2.49 5.70 -19.53
N ILE A 161 -2.01 5.84 -20.76
CA ILE A 161 -0.96 6.80 -21.12
C ILE A 161 -1.31 7.54 -22.42
N ALA A 162 -0.60 8.64 -22.67
CA ALA A 162 -0.56 9.28 -23.98
C ALA A 162 0.77 8.97 -24.65
N ILE A 163 0.74 8.45 -25.88
CA ILE A 163 1.92 8.22 -26.71
C ILE A 163 1.94 9.19 -27.89
N TYR A 164 3.12 9.55 -28.37
CA TYR A 164 3.35 10.38 -29.54
C TYR A 164 4.32 9.69 -30.50
N GLY A 165 3.99 9.75 -31.79
CA GLY A 165 4.75 9.10 -32.86
C GLY A 165 3.87 8.89 -34.09
N ALA A 166 4.18 7.86 -34.87
CA ALA A 166 3.45 7.53 -36.09
C ALA A 166 3.31 6.02 -36.32
N GLU A 167 2.26 5.64 -37.04
CA GLU A 167 2.10 4.30 -37.59
C GLU A 167 3.03 4.10 -38.79
N LYS A 168 3.75 2.97 -38.82
CA LYS A 168 4.58 2.53 -39.95
C LYS A 168 3.84 1.52 -40.85
N ASN A 169 4.43 1.26 -42.02
CA ASN A 169 3.88 0.31 -43.02
C ASN A 169 3.76 -1.14 -42.54
N ASP A 170 4.36 -1.51 -41.39
CA ASP A 170 4.28 -2.85 -40.79
C ASP A 170 3.11 -3.01 -39.81
N GLY A 171 2.24 -1.99 -39.68
CA GLY A 171 1.07 -2.01 -38.80
C GLY A 171 1.39 -1.82 -37.32
N LYS A 172 2.58 -1.32 -37.00
CA LYS A 172 2.99 -0.95 -35.64
C LYS A 172 3.05 0.55 -35.46
N PHE A 173 2.86 1.00 -34.23
CA PHE A 173 3.06 2.38 -33.84
C PHE A 173 4.47 2.56 -33.26
N THR A 174 5.28 3.39 -33.90
CA THR A 174 6.61 3.74 -33.38
C THR A 174 6.48 4.92 -32.43
N VAL A 175 6.68 4.66 -31.14
CA VAL A 175 6.68 5.65 -30.08
C VAL A 175 7.98 6.44 -30.11
N GLU A 176 7.87 7.77 -30.23
CA GLU A 176 8.98 8.70 -30.06
C GLU A 176 9.05 9.20 -28.62
N GLU A 177 7.89 9.48 -28.04
CA GLU A 177 7.74 9.91 -26.65
C GLU A 177 6.40 9.45 -26.08
N PHE A 178 6.29 9.41 -24.75
CA PHE A 178 5.02 9.23 -24.06
C PHE A 178 4.94 10.13 -22.82
N CYS A 179 3.73 10.30 -22.28
CA CYS A 179 3.52 10.93 -20.97
C CYS A 179 2.40 10.24 -20.20
N THR A 180 2.46 10.38 -18.88
CA THR A 180 1.42 9.93 -17.93
C THR A 180 0.55 11.11 -17.51
N ALA A 181 -0.50 10.87 -16.73
CA ALA A 181 -1.40 11.93 -16.26
C ALA A 181 -0.76 12.85 -15.21
N ASP A 182 0.34 12.40 -14.58
CA ASP A 182 1.05 13.04 -13.48
C ASP A 182 0.13 13.27 -12.26
N LEU A 183 0.63 13.99 -11.26
CA LEU A 183 -0.06 14.21 -9.99
C LEU A 183 -1.39 14.98 -10.22
N PRO A 184 -2.45 14.67 -9.45
CA PRO A 184 -3.67 15.46 -9.40
C PRO A 184 -3.42 16.87 -8.85
N LEU A 185 -4.44 17.72 -8.88
CA LEU A 185 -4.43 18.95 -8.07
C LEU A 185 -4.35 18.60 -6.58
N GLN A 186 -3.60 19.41 -5.83
CA GLN A 186 -3.40 19.24 -4.39
C GLN A 186 -3.98 20.44 -3.63
N THR A 187 -4.87 20.19 -2.68
CA THR A 187 -5.29 21.22 -1.73
C THR A 187 -4.11 21.56 -0.81
N PRO A 188 -3.74 22.84 -0.62
CA PRO A 188 -2.63 23.20 0.27
C PRO A 188 -2.84 22.71 1.71
N ARG A 189 -1.77 22.25 2.35
CA ARG A 189 -1.76 21.80 3.75
C ARG A 189 -1.82 23.00 4.71
N PRO A 190 -2.56 22.92 5.82
CA PRO A 190 -2.52 23.96 6.84
C PRO A 190 -1.18 23.97 7.58
N SER A 191 -0.78 25.15 8.09
CA SER A 191 0.35 25.26 9.00
C SER A 191 -0.07 24.82 10.40
N LEU A 192 0.63 23.82 10.95
CA LEU A 192 0.41 23.33 12.32
C LEU A 192 1.36 24.03 13.29
N SER A 193 0.86 24.38 14.49
CA SER A 193 1.63 25.09 15.52
C SER A 193 2.56 24.20 16.33
N SER A 194 2.30 22.89 16.36
CA SER A 194 3.06 21.90 17.13
C SER A 194 3.25 20.63 16.32
N ASP A 195 4.27 19.86 16.68
CA ASP A 195 4.49 18.53 16.13
C ASP A 195 3.42 17.56 16.63
N LYS A 196 2.90 16.76 15.70
CA LYS A 196 1.98 15.66 15.93
C LYS A 196 2.38 14.54 15.00
N PHE A 197 2.32 13.31 15.50
CA PHE A 197 2.79 12.16 14.74
C PHE A 197 1.65 11.19 14.44
N VAL A 198 1.72 10.57 13.26
CA VAL A 198 0.94 9.39 12.91
C VAL A 198 1.92 8.23 12.80
N LEU A 199 1.69 7.19 13.58
CA LEU A 199 2.46 5.95 13.50
C LEU A 199 1.85 5.03 12.45
N LEU A 200 2.66 4.58 11.51
CA LEU A 200 2.32 3.58 10.49
C LEU A 200 3.03 2.27 10.82
N ALA A 201 2.28 1.17 10.88
CA ALA A 201 2.83 -0.17 10.95
C ALA A 201 2.06 -1.09 10.02
N SER A 202 2.68 -2.17 9.55
CA SER A 202 2.04 -3.17 8.70
C SER A 202 2.64 -4.54 8.95
N GLY A 203 1.94 -5.61 8.58
CA GLY A 203 2.56 -6.93 8.58
C GLY A 203 2.90 -7.41 9.99
N LEU A 204 1.96 -7.30 10.94
CA LEU A 204 2.17 -7.80 12.30
C LEU A 204 2.40 -9.32 12.31
N GLY A 205 1.80 -10.04 11.34
CA GLY A 205 2.10 -11.46 11.12
C GLY A 205 1.71 -12.37 12.28
N LEU A 206 0.63 -12.06 13.00
CA LEU A 206 0.16 -12.86 14.13
C LEU A 206 -0.24 -14.27 13.67
N GLY A 207 0.09 -15.27 14.48
CA GLY A 207 -0.10 -16.68 14.16
C GLY A 207 1.04 -17.31 13.36
N SER A 208 2.14 -16.58 13.11
CA SER A 208 3.40 -17.16 12.63
C SER A 208 4.17 -17.87 13.75
N SER A 209 5.14 -18.71 13.39
CA SER A 209 5.98 -19.45 14.33
C SER A 209 7.16 -18.66 14.92
N HIS A 210 7.27 -17.36 14.65
CA HIS A 210 8.40 -16.53 15.08
C HIS A 210 8.13 -15.90 16.45
N ALA A 211 8.84 -16.34 17.50
CA ALA A 211 8.66 -15.83 18.86
C ALA A 211 9.25 -14.43 19.06
N ASP A 212 10.36 -14.10 18.40
CA ASP A 212 11.08 -12.82 18.57
C ASP A 212 10.23 -11.60 18.16
N SER A 213 9.32 -11.80 17.20
CA SER A 213 8.41 -10.75 16.75
C SER A 213 7.40 -10.33 17.81
N MET A 214 7.08 -11.20 18.77
CA MET A 214 6.12 -10.90 19.83
C MET A 214 6.69 -9.91 20.85
N LEU A 215 8.00 -10.01 21.17
CA LEU A 215 8.64 -9.08 22.09
C LEU A 215 8.79 -7.69 21.46
N GLY A 216 9.27 -7.61 20.21
CA GLY A 216 9.35 -6.33 19.52
C GLY A 216 7.97 -5.67 19.33
N LEU A 217 6.93 -6.48 19.10
CA LEU A 217 5.55 -6.00 19.04
C LEU A 217 5.05 -5.47 20.39
N GLN A 218 5.37 -6.13 21.50
CA GLN A 218 5.05 -5.60 22.83
C GLN A 218 5.81 -4.30 23.12
N LEU A 219 7.10 -4.21 22.75
CA LEU A 219 7.87 -2.97 22.90
C LEU A 219 7.28 -1.81 22.09
N LEU A 220 6.76 -2.08 20.88
CA LEU A 220 6.03 -1.09 20.09
C LEU A 220 4.77 -0.61 20.83
N VAL A 221 3.97 -1.54 21.37
CA VAL A 221 2.76 -1.21 22.13
C VAL A 221 3.10 -0.42 23.39
N ASP A 222 4.13 -0.83 24.14
CA ASP A 222 4.58 -0.17 25.36
C ASP A 222 5.13 1.24 25.09
N MET A 223 5.87 1.43 23.99
CA MET A 223 6.31 2.76 23.55
C MET A 223 5.12 3.63 23.20
N ILE A 224 4.18 3.15 22.37
CA ILE A 224 3.01 3.92 21.96
C ILE A 224 2.19 4.32 23.18
N THR A 225 1.95 3.39 24.10
CA THR A 225 1.10 3.59 25.29
C THR A 225 1.80 4.33 26.44
N GLY A 226 3.09 4.65 26.30
CA GLY A 226 3.88 5.39 27.29
C GLY A 226 4.30 4.55 28.51
N GLN A 227 4.33 3.22 28.39
CA GLN A 227 4.79 2.31 29.46
C GLN A 227 6.31 2.15 29.47
N LEU A 228 6.97 2.41 28.34
CA LEU A 228 8.43 2.34 28.20
C LEU A 228 9.04 3.74 28.12
N GLY A 229 10.27 3.84 28.62
CA GLY A 229 11.13 5.01 28.44
C GLY A 229 11.02 6.05 29.56
N ASP A 230 11.93 7.02 29.55
CA ASP A 230 11.94 8.14 30.50
C ASP A 230 10.89 9.20 30.12
N GLN A 231 10.73 10.24 30.94
CA GLN A 231 9.76 11.31 30.74
C GLN A 231 9.85 11.98 29.37
N GLY A 232 11.05 12.06 28.79
CA GLY A 232 11.25 12.59 27.44
C GLY A 232 10.56 11.72 26.38
N GLU A 233 10.80 10.41 26.42
CA GLU A 233 10.21 9.43 25.51
C GLU A 233 8.70 9.31 25.71
N GLN A 234 8.23 9.30 26.96
CA GLN A 234 6.79 9.27 27.28
C GLN A 234 6.08 10.54 26.78
N SER A 235 6.70 11.72 26.96
CA SER A 235 6.19 12.98 26.41
C SER A 235 6.20 12.98 24.88
N GLY A 236 7.20 12.35 24.25
CA GLY A 236 7.25 12.13 22.80
C GLY A 236 6.11 11.23 22.35
N ALA A 237 5.91 10.07 22.99
CA ALA A 237 4.83 9.13 22.69
C ALA A 237 3.43 9.75 22.85
N ALA A 238 3.24 10.68 23.78
CA ALA A 238 2.00 11.44 23.94
C ALA A 238 1.66 12.33 22.73
N SER A 239 2.65 12.67 21.90
CA SER A 239 2.48 13.41 20.64
C SER A 239 2.09 12.51 19.45
N ILE A 240 2.08 11.18 19.63
CA ILE A 240 1.50 10.23 18.67
C ILE A 240 -0.03 10.33 18.77
N SER A 241 -0.60 10.93 17.72
CA SER A 241 -2.01 11.32 17.62
C SER A 241 -2.92 10.22 17.04
N ARG A 242 -2.33 9.28 16.29
CA ARG A 242 -3.01 8.11 15.69
C ARG A 242 -2.02 7.01 15.35
N VAL A 243 -2.52 5.78 15.41
CA VAL A 243 -1.85 4.59 14.87
C VAL A 243 -2.65 4.08 13.68
N LEU A 244 -1.97 3.76 12.57
CA LEU A 244 -2.55 3.13 11.38
C LEU A 244 -1.86 1.78 11.14
N LEU A 245 -2.64 0.70 11.22
CA LEU A 245 -2.19 -0.66 10.94
C LEU A 245 -2.59 -1.05 9.52
N ALA A 246 -1.62 -1.05 8.59
CA ALA A 246 -1.82 -1.20 7.15
C ALA A 246 -1.77 -2.68 6.68
N GLY A 247 -2.68 -3.49 7.22
CA GLY A 247 -2.95 -4.86 6.76
C GLY A 247 -1.85 -5.90 7.03
N ASN A 248 -2.20 -7.16 6.73
CA ASN A 248 -1.43 -8.37 7.09
C ASN A 248 -1.20 -8.44 8.60
N LEU A 249 -2.28 -8.22 9.35
CA LEU A 249 -2.27 -8.33 10.80
C LEU A 249 -2.05 -9.79 11.20
N LEU A 250 -2.63 -10.70 10.43
CA LEU A 250 -2.43 -12.14 10.51
C LEU A 250 -1.36 -12.61 9.51
N SER A 251 -0.64 -13.65 9.89
CA SER A 251 0.33 -14.32 9.00
C SER A 251 -0.38 -15.15 7.92
N GLN A 252 0.29 -15.32 6.78
CA GLN A 252 -0.09 -16.30 5.76
C GLN A 252 -0.30 -17.72 6.32
N SER A 253 0.45 -18.09 7.36
CA SER A 253 0.34 -19.39 8.03
C SER A 253 -1.03 -19.64 8.67
N THR A 254 -1.82 -18.60 8.93
CA THR A 254 -3.20 -18.71 9.42
C THR A 254 -4.20 -19.12 8.32
N GLN A 255 -3.79 -19.00 7.06
CA GLN A 255 -4.58 -19.38 5.89
C GLN A 255 -4.35 -20.87 5.59
N ASN A 256 -4.99 -21.76 6.36
CA ASN A 256 -4.89 -23.22 6.20
C ASN A 256 -5.45 -23.69 4.84
N LYS A 257 -4.63 -23.67 3.78
CA LYS A 257 -5.02 -24.18 2.45
C LYS A 257 -5.41 -25.67 2.50
N GLU A 258 -4.77 -26.46 3.35
CA GLU A 258 -5.02 -27.91 3.48
C GLU A 258 -6.37 -28.27 4.11
N ASP A 259 -6.98 -27.39 4.90
CA ASP A 259 -8.26 -27.71 5.56
C ASP A 259 -9.46 -27.51 4.64
N SER A 260 -9.27 -26.78 3.54
CA SER A 260 -10.30 -26.60 2.50
C SER A 260 -10.57 -27.88 1.69
N THR A 261 -9.59 -28.79 1.63
CA THR A 261 -9.66 -30.09 0.94
C THR A 261 -9.98 -31.27 1.86
N LYS A 262 -9.90 -31.09 3.19
CA LYS A 262 -10.23 -32.13 4.19
C LYS A 262 -11.73 -32.11 4.51
N ALA A 263 -12.34 -33.28 4.67
CA ALA A 263 -13.75 -33.36 5.01
C ALA A 263 -14.05 -32.72 6.38
N LYS A 264 -15.09 -31.89 6.47
CA LYS A 264 -15.44 -31.05 7.66
C LYS A 264 -15.55 -31.80 8.99
N TYR A 265 -15.75 -33.12 8.98
CA TYR A 265 -15.80 -33.93 10.21
C TYR A 265 -14.41 -34.24 10.80
N LEU A 266 -13.35 -34.21 9.98
CA LEU A 266 -11.95 -34.45 10.40
C LEU A 266 -11.31 -33.21 11.05
N THR A 267 -11.78 -32.00 10.69
CA THR A 267 -11.26 -30.72 11.21
C THR A 267 -12.04 -30.20 12.41
N LYS A 268 -13.10 -30.89 12.84
CA LYS A 268 -14.05 -30.44 13.88
C LYS A 268 -13.43 -30.27 15.28
N LYS A 269 -12.26 -30.86 15.54
CA LYS A 269 -11.52 -30.77 16.81
C LYS A 269 -10.25 -29.92 16.75
N THR A 270 -9.89 -29.40 15.57
CA THR A 270 -8.69 -28.58 15.39
C THR A 270 -9.11 -27.12 15.46
N GLN A 271 -8.64 -26.40 16.48
CA GLN A 271 -8.83 -24.95 16.54
C GLN A 271 -8.04 -24.34 15.38
N ALA A 272 -8.71 -23.57 14.52
CA ALA A 272 -8.04 -22.94 13.39
C ALA A 272 -7.02 -21.92 13.92
N GLY A 273 -5.79 -21.93 13.39
CA GLY A 273 -4.74 -20.99 13.79
C GLY A 273 -5.16 -19.52 13.64
N SER A 274 -6.10 -19.24 12.72
CA SER A 274 -6.73 -17.93 12.56
C SER A 274 -7.56 -17.47 13.76
N VAL A 275 -8.19 -18.36 14.52
CA VAL A 275 -9.00 -17.99 15.70
C VAL A 275 -8.10 -17.48 16.82
N GLU A 276 -7.00 -18.18 17.08
CA GLU A 276 -6.05 -17.78 18.12
C GLU A 276 -5.32 -16.49 17.75
N ALA A 277 -4.91 -16.36 16.49
CA ALA A 277 -4.25 -15.16 16.01
C ALA A 277 -5.18 -13.92 16.05
N ILE A 278 -6.49 -14.09 15.82
CA ILE A 278 -7.48 -13.01 16.01
C ILE A 278 -7.67 -12.66 17.49
N ARG A 279 -7.66 -13.65 18.40
CA ARG A 279 -7.71 -13.40 19.84
C ARG A 279 -6.53 -12.54 20.29
N LEU A 280 -5.31 -12.91 19.87
CA LEU A 280 -4.10 -12.13 20.15
C LEU A 280 -4.17 -10.72 19.55
N LEU A 281 -4.72 -10.58 18.35
CA LEU A 281 -4.93 -9.28 17.73
C LEU A 281 -5.91 -8.41 18.54
N ASP A 282 -7.02 -8.97 19.02
CA ASP A 282 -8.00 -8.25 19.85
C ASP A 282 -7.38 -7.80 21.18
N GLU A 283 -6.56 -8.64 21.81
CA GLU A 283 -5.82 -8.32 23.05
C GLU A 283 -4.77 -7.22 22.85
N LEU A 284 -4.04 -7.26 21.73
CA LEU A 284 -3.08 -6.21 21.37
C LEU A 284 -3.79 -4.89 21.06
N LEU A 285 -4.85 -4.94 20.24
CA LEU A 285 -5.63 -3.76 19.89
C LEU A 285 -6.25 -3.13 21.14
N LEU A 286 -6.72 -3.93 22.11
CA LEU A 286 -7.24 -3.43 23.37
C LEU A 286 -6.25 -2.49 24.07
N GLN A 287 -4.97 -2.86 24.16
CA GLN A 287 -3.93 -2.04 24.78
C GLN A 287 -3.76 -0.70 24.05
N LEU A 288 -3.75 -0.72 22.72
CA LEU A 288 -3.60 0.48 21.90
C LEU A 288 -4.83 1.39 21.98
N VAL A 289 -6.03 0.86 21.75
CA VAL A 289 -7.26 1.66 21.66
C VAL A 289 -7.66 2.26 23.01
N ALA A 290 -7.25 1.66 24.12
CA ALA A 290 -7.42 2.26 25.45
C ALA A 290 -6.61 3.56 25.60
N SER A 291 -5.57 3.76 24.79
CA SER A 291 -4.66 4.90 24.88
C SER A 291 -4.79 5.88 23.69
N VAL A 292 -4.81 5.40 22.46
CA VAL A 292 -4.72 6.22 21.23
C VAL A 292 -5.74 5.76 20.17
N PRO A 293 -6.26 6.65 19.29
CA PRO A 293 -7.04 6.22 18.12
C PRO A 293 -6.24 5.28 17.20
N VAL A 294 -6.86 4.16 16.81
CA VAL A 294 -6.26 3.14 15.94
C VAL A 294 -7.16 2.89 14.73
N ASP A 295 -6.60 3.08 13.54
CA ASP A 295 -7.21 2.71 12.27
C ASP A 295 -6.63 1.36 11.82
N VAL A 296 -7.49 0.38 11.56
CA VAL A 296 -7.10 -0.99 11.20
C VAL A 296 -7.56 -1.29 9.77
N MET A 297 -6.60 -1.41 8.86
CA MET A 297 -6.83 -1.81 7.48
C MET A 297 -6.69 -3.34 7.33
N PRO A 298 -7.51 -4.00 6.50
CA PRO A 298 -7.26 -5.39 6.11
C PRO A 298 -6.14 -5.49 5.07
N GLY A 299 -5.42 -6.61 5.08
CA GLY A 299 -4.45 -7.00 4.06
C GLY A 299 -4.81 -8.33 3.38
N GLN A 300 -3.81 -8.94 2.76
CA GLN A 300 -3.96 -10.14 1.93
C GLN A 300 -4.39 -11.37 2.73
N TYR A 301 -3.91 -11.49 3.97
CA TYR A 301 -4.12 -12.66 4.82
C TYR A 301 -5.17 -12.42 5.92
N ASP A 302 -5.83 -11.27 5.90
CA ASP A 302 -6.85 -10.93 6.89
C ASP A 302 -8.26 -11.38 6.43
N PRO A 303 -9.17 -11.74 7.36
CA PRO A 303 -10.45 -12.38 7.07
C PRO A 303 -11.51 -11.39 6.55
N THR A 304 -11.30 -10.91 5.33
CA THR A 304 -12.24 -10.11 4.55
C THR A 304 -12.31 -10.61 3.10
N ASN A 305 -12.94 -9.85 2.19
CA ASN A 305 -12.92 -10.19 0.77
C ASN A 305 -11.51 -10.11 0.17
N TYR A 306 -11.24 -10.98 -0.79
CA TYR A 306 -9.97 -11.04 -1.52
C TYR A 306 -9.78 -9.86 -2.49
N THR A 307 -10.86 -9.48 -3.18
CA THR A 307 -10.81 -8.46 -4.24
C THR A 307 -10.67 -7.05 -3.69
N LEU A 308 -9.96 -6.17 -4.41
CA LEU A 308 -10.00 -4.74 -4.10
C LEU A 308 -11.33 -4.10 -4.55
N PRO A 309 -11.88 -3.14 -3.79
CA PRO A 309 -11.48 -2.73 -2.44
C PRO A 309 -11.89 -3.77 -1.38
N GLN A 310 -10.96 -4.11 -0.49
CA GLN A 310 -11.25 -4.94 0.67
C GLN A 310 -12.09 -4.14 1.68
N GLN A 311 -13.20 -4.72 2.11
CA GLN A 311 -14.10 -4.10 3.07
C GLN A 311 -13.55 -4.25 4.50
N PRO A 312 -13.94 -3.35 5.43
CA PRO A 312 -13.47 -3.41 6.81
C PRO A 312 -13.67 -4.79 7.46
N LEU A 313 -12.77 -5.13 8.37
CA LEU A 313 -12.92 -6.31 9.22
C LEU A 313 -14.21 -6.20 10.05
N HIS A 314 -14.83 -7.34 10.33
CA HIS A 314 -16.10 -7.36 11.02
C HIS A 314 -15.90 -7.23 12.54
N ARG A 315 -16.66 -6.35 13.21
CA ARG A 315 -16.54 -6.09 14.65
C ARG A 315 -16.74 -7.32 15.54
N CYS A 316 -17.46 -8.34 15.07
CA CYS A 316 -17.66 -9.57 15.85
C CYS A 316 -16.37 -10.33 16.16
N MET A 317 -15.28 -10.01 15.44
CA MET A 317 -13.97 -10.59 15.65
C MET A 317 -13.23 -9.98 16.84
N PHE A 318 -13.71 -8.84 17.34
CA PHE A 318 -13.00 -7.98 18.28
C PHE A 318 -13.86 -7.63 19.50
N PRO A 319 -14.30 -8.62 20.30
CA PRO A 319 -15.16 -8.38 21.46
C PRO A 319 -14.55 -7.45 22.51
N LEU A 320 -13.22 -7.43 22.68
CA LEU A 320 -12.54 -6.61 23.69
C LEU A 320 -12.39 -5.16 23.23
N CYS A 321 -11.83 -4.93 22.04
CA CYS A 321 -11.51 -3.56 21.62
C CYS A 321 -12.69 -2.81 20.95
N SER A 322 -13.73 -3.50 20.48
CA SER A 322 -14.89 -2.86 19.80
C SER A 322 -15.73 -1.93 20.68
N VAL A 323 -15.59 -2.01 22.00
CA VAL A 323 -16.28 -1.12 22.96
C VAL A 323 -15.69 0.29 22.97
N TYR A 324 -14.46 0.46 22.48
CA TYR A 324 -13.76 1.75 22.48
C TYR A 324 -14.07 2.53 21.19
N PRO A 325 -14.41 3.82 21.29
CA PRO A 325 -14.68 4.67 20.11
C PRO A 325 -13.40 5.02 19.32
N THR A 326 -12.24 4.78 19.92
CA THR A 326 -10.89 4.97 19.35
C THR A 326 -10.52 3.89 18.35
N LEU A 327 -11.22 2.74 18.30
CA LEU A 327 -11.06 1.74 17.26
C LEU A 327 -11.83 2.10 15.99
N GLN A 328 -11.14 2.15 14.86
CA GLN A 328 -11.74 2.30 13.54
C GLN A 328 -11.31 1.16 12.62
N LEU A 329 -12.27 0.33 12.21
CA LEU A 329 -12.05 -0.69 11.18
C LEU A 329 -12.33 -0.06 9.82
N VAL A 330 -11.32 -0.01 8.95
CA VAL A 330 -11.36 0.76 7.70
C VAL A 330 -11.14 -0.14 6.47
N SER A 331 -11.35 0.38 5.27
CA SER A 331 -11.15 -0.37 4.02
C SER A 331 -9.67 -0.42 3.59
N ASN A 332 -9.37 -1.29 2.63
CA ASN A 332 -8.17 -1.20 1.81
C ASN A 332 -8.61 -1.05 0.33
N PRO A 333 -8.30 0.06 -0.36
CA PRO A 333 -7.47 1.18 0.08
C PRO A 333 -8.08 2.04 1.20
N TYR A 334 -7.22 2.81 1.87
CA TYR A 334 -7.54 3.74 2.96
C TYR A 334 -7.31 5.19 2.52
N GLN A 335 -8.17 6.09 3.00
CA GLN A 335 -8.06 7.52 2.77
C GLN A 335 -8.67 8.31 3.94
N ALA A 336 -7.93 9.27 4.48
CA ALA A 336 -8.41 10.14 5.55
C ALA A 336 -7.74 11.51 5.52
N ASN A 337 -8.38 12.47 6.18
CA ASN A 337 -7.81 13.76 6.51
C ASN A 337 -7.50 13.80 8.01
N ILE A 338 -6.23 13.99 8.35
CA ILE A 338 -5.70 14.00 9.72
C ILE A 338 -5.06 15.37 9.94
N ASP A 339 -5.70 16.23 10.73
CA ASP A 339 -5.28 17.62 10.97
C ASP A 339 -4.99 18.42 9.68
N GLY A 340 -5.79 18.21 8.63
CA GLY A 340 -5.62 18.86 7.33
C GLY A 340 -4.63 18.16 6.39
N VAL A 341 -3.90 17.15 6.88
CA VAL A 341 -2.99 16.34 6.08
C VAL A 341 -3.76 15.16 5.48
N LYS A 342 -3.64 14.96 4.17
CA LYS A 342 -4.43 13.97 3.42
C LYS A 342 -3.60 12.72 3.25
N PHE A 343 -4.03 11.64 3.90
CA PHE A 343 -3.43 10.33 3.81
C PHE A 343 -4.19 9.49 2.78
N LEU A 344 -3.45 8.79 1.94
CA LEU A 344 -3.93 7.76 1.04
C LEU A 344 -2.96 6.59 1.09
N GLY A 345 -3.45 5.37 1.13
CA GLY A 345 -2.56 4.23 1.04
C GLY A 345 -3.25 2.89 0.98
N THR A 346 -2.43 1.88 0.81
CA THR A 346 -2.84 0.49 0.57
C THR A 346 -2.06 -0.45 1.46
N SER A 347 -2.58 -1.66 1.68
CA SER A 347 -1.87 -2.73 2.38
C SER A 347 -0.78 -3.42 1.53
N GLY A 348 -0.40 -2.83 0.40
CA GLY A 348 0.78 -3.21 -0.40
C GLY A 348 0.54 -4.16 -1.57
N GLN A 349 -0.64 -4.76 -1.69
CA GLN A 349 -0.88 -5.77 -2.75
C GLN A 349 -0.72 -5.21 -4.17
N ASN A 350 -1.09 -3.95 -4.41
CA ASN A 350 -0.90 -3.25 -5.68
C ASN A 350 0.59 -3.11 -6.05
N VAL A 351 1.44 -2.73 -5.09
CA VAL A 351 2.88 -2.57 -5.31
C VAL A 351 3.53 -3.92 -5.54
N SER A 352 3.23 -4.91 -4.70
CA SER A 352 3.74 -6.28 -4.86
C SER A 352 3.26 -6.95 -6.15
N ASP A 353 2.07 -6.61 -6.65
CA ASP A 353 1.57 -7.13 -7.93
C ASP A 353 2.33 -6.52 -9.10
N ILE A 354 2.51 -5.19 -9.14
CA ILE A 354 3.30 -4.51 -10.18
C ILE A 354 4.73 -5.06 -10.24
N GLN A 355 5.36 -5.34 -9.09
CA GLN A 355 6.71 -5.89 -9.03
C GLN A 355 6.84 -7.24 -9.75
N LYS A 356 5.78 -8.06 -9.78
CA LYS A 356 5.78 -9.37 -10.46
C LYS A 356 5.76 -9.24 -11.98
N TYR A 357 5.22 -8.15 -12.52
CA TYR A 357 4.99 -7.95 -13.96
C TYR A 357 5.82 -6.81 -14.57
N SER A 358 6.77 -6.27 -13.80
CA SER A 358 7.69 -5.22 -14.25
C SER A 358 9.14 -5.50 -13.85
N SER A 359 10.07 -4.76 -14.46
CA SER A 359 11.48 -4.71 -14.09
C SER A 359 11.77 -3.71 -12.97
N VAL A 360 10.75 -3.06 -12.39
CA VAL A 360 10.93 -2.09 -11.31
C VAL A 360 11.01 -2.84 -9.98
N ASP A 361 12.13 -2.68 -9.28
CA ASP A 361 12.43 -3.46 -8.08
C ASP A 361 12.02 -2.76 -6.79
N SER A 362 12.34 -1.46 -6.68
CA SER A 362 12.02 -0.68 -5.49
C SER A 362 10.52 -0.51 -5.35
N HIS A 363 10.01 -0.84 -4.17
CA HIS A 363 8.61 -0.59 -3.80
C HIS A 363 8.31 0.91 -3.81
N LEU A 364 9.28 1.77 -3.48
CA LEU A 364 9.13 3.22 -3.50
C LEU A 364 9.01 3.75 -4.93
N ASP A 365 9.80 3.22 -5.87
CA ASP A 365 9.72 3.59 -7.29
C ASP A 365 8.38 3.15 -7.90
N ILE A 366 7.90 1.94 -7.56
CA ILE A 366 6.57 1.49 -7.97
C ILE A 366 5.49 2.40 -7.38
N LEU A 367 5.60 2.78 -6.11
CA LEU A 367 4.66 3.68 -5.45
C LEU A 367 4.64 5.04 -6.14
N GLU A 368 5.80 5.62 -6.45
CA GLU A 368 5.88 6.86 -7.24
C GLU A 368 5.24 6.68 -8.62
N ASN A 369 5.51 5.57 -9.31
CA ASN A 369 4.94 5.29 -10.62
C ASN A 369 3.41 5.24 -10.58
N THR A 370 2.80 4.61 -9.56
CA THR A 370 1.32 4.59 -9.41
C THR A 370 0.75 5.99 -9.20
N LEU A 371 1.47 6.86 -8.47
CA LEU A 371 1.11 8.26 -8.29
C LEU A 371 1.20 9.04 -9.60
N ARG A 372 2.28 8.86 -10.39
CA ARG A 372 2.50 9.50 -11.70
C ARG A 372 1.54 8.99 -12.78
N LEU A 373 1.10 7.74 -12.68
CA LEU A 373 0.04 7.16 -13.51
C LEU A 373 -1.36 7.65 -13.10
N ARG A 374 -1.46 8.33 -11.94
CA ARG A 374 -2.73 8.77 -11.34
C ARG A 374 -3.70 7.61 -11.09
N HIS A 375 -3.16 6.44 -10.72
CA HIS A 375 -3.93 5.21 -10.55
C HIS A 375 -3.33 4.29 -9.48
N LEU A 376 -4.10 3.93 -8.45
CA LEU A 376 -3.65 3.11 -7.31
C LEU A 376 -3.22 1.69 -7.70
N ALA A 377 -3.96 1.06 -8.61
CA ALA A 377 -3.80 -0.36 -8.95
C ALA A 377 -4.02 -0.60 -10.46
N PRO A 378 -3.11 -0.12 -11.33
CA PRO A 378 -3.28 -0.22 -12.79
C PRO A 378 -3.48 -1.66 -13.28
N THR A 379 -2.84 -2.63 -12.62
CA THR A 379 -2.91 -4.06 -12.94
C THR A 379 -4.23 -4.73 -12.56
N ALA A 380 -5.12 -4.04 -11.86
CA ALA A 380 -6.46 -4.54 -11.59
C ALA A 380 -7.41 -4.25 -12.78
N PRO A 381 -8.27 -5.19 -13.21
CA PRO A 381 -8.50 -6.53 -12.65
C PRO A 381 -7.62 -7.67 -13.21
N ASP A 382 -6.72 -7.42 -14.17
CA ASP A 382 -6.04 -8.46 -14.95
C ASP A 382 -5.25 -9.46 -14.08
N THR A 383 -4.36 -8.95 -13.22
CA THR A 383 -3.52 -9.77 -12.35
C THR A 383 -3.85 -9.58 -10.87
N LEU A 384 -4.27 -8.37 -10.50
CA LEU A 384 -4.79 -8.07 -9.17
C LEU A 384 -6.32 -8.04 -9.18
N GLY A 385 -6.94 -9.01 -8.52
CA GLY A 385 -8.41 -9.11 -8.49
C GLY A 385 -9.08 -7.88 -7.88
N CYS A 386 -10.09 -7.34 -8.56
CA CYS A 386 -10.92 -6.26 -8.04
C CYS A 386 -12.41 -6.50 -8.29
N TYR A 387 -13.26 -5.72 -7.64
CA TYR A 387 -14.70 -5.70 -7.90
C TYR A 387 -14.98 -5.19 -9.32
N PRO A 388 -15.93 -5.78 -10.08
CA PRO A 388 -16.25 -5.37 -11.45
C PRO A 388 -17.05 -4.06 -11.48
N PHE A 389 -16.36 -2.95 -11.26
CA PHE A 389 -16.91 -1.60 -11.40
C PHE A 389 -17.31 -1.32 -12.85
N TYR A 390 -18.35 -0.50 -13.03
CA TYR A 390 -18.95 -0.24 -14.34
C TYR A 390 -19.24 1.24 -14.63
N GLN A 391 -19.48 2.04 -13.58
CA GLN A 391 -19.73 3.49 -13.73
C GLN A 391 -18.46 4.30 -13.57
N LYS A 392 -17.64 3.97 -12.58
CA LYS A 392 -16.45 4.71 -12.20
C LYS A 392 -15.42 3.73 -11.67
N ASP A 393 -14.17 3.87 -12.12
CA ASP A 393 -13.03 3.20 -11.52
C ASP A 393 -12.58 3.99 -10.27
N PRO A 394 -12.73 3.46 -9.04
CA PRO A 394 -12.39 4.18 -7.82
C PRO A 394 -10.87 4.28 -7.58
N PHE A 395 -10.06 3.57 -8.36
CA PHE A 395 -8.60 3.57 -8.20
C PHE A 395 -7.92 4.75 -8.91
N VAL A 396 -8.65 5.48 -9.76
CA VAL A 396 -8.18 6.75 -10.33
C VAL A 396 -8.00 7.80 -9.21
N LEU A 397 -6.87 8.49 -9.20
CA LEU A 397 -6.56 9.52 -8.21
C LEU A 397 -7.23 10.85 -8.60
N GLU A 398 -8.32 11.18 -7.92
CA GLU A 398 -9.07 12.42 -8.15
C GLU A 398 -8.35 13.64 -7.56
N GLU A 399 -7.78 13.47 -6.37
CA GLU A 399 -7.03 14.49 -5.62
C GLU A 399 -5.67 13.94 -5.18
N CYS A 400 -4.67 14.83 -5.13
CA CYS A 400 -3.32 14.50 -4.73
C CYS A 400 -3.23 14.38 -3.20
N PRO A 401 -2.78 13.24 -2.65
CA PRO A 401 -2.57 13.12 -1.22
C PRO A 401 -1.36 13.94 -0.75
N HIS A 402 -1.27 14.21 0.53
CA HIS A 402 -0.06 14.77 1.16
C HIS A 402 0.90 13.66 1.58
N VAL A 403 0.36 12.53 2.02
CA VAL A 403 1.11 11.32 2.37
C VAL A 403 0.51 10.16 1.58
N TYR A 404 1.34 9.50 0.78
CA TYR A 404 0.98 8.31 0.01
C TYR A 404 1.83 7.13 0.46
N PHE A 405 1.20 6.12 1.06
CA PHE A 405 1.91 5.01 1.67
C PHE A 405 1.51 3.64 1.10
N SER A 406 2.43 2.69 1.20
CA SER A 406 2.19 1.28 0.93
C SER A 406 2.65 0.45 2.12
N GLY A 407 1.79 -0.43 2.64
CA GLY A 407 2.14 -1.40 3.66
C GLY A 407 2.93 -2.60 3.13
N ASN A 408 3.44 -3.42 4.04
CA ASN A 408 4.03 -4.74 3.79
C ASN A 408 5.20 -4.74 2.81
N ALA A 409 6.01 -3.67 2.83
CA ALA A 409 7.24 -3.60 2.04
C ALA A 409 8.35 -4.44 2.68
N PRO A 410 9.34 -4.93 1.91
CA PRO A 410 10.49 -5.65 2.46
C PRO A 410 11.41 -4.75 3.31
N SER A 411 11.39 -3.44 3.07
CA SER A 411 12.22 -2.45 3.75
C SER A 411 11.53 -1.09 3.81
N PHE A 412 11.94 -0.29 4.80
CA PHE A 412 11.52 1.10 4.91
C PHE A 412 12.23 1.98 3.88
N GLU A 413 11.46 2.76 3.13
CA GLU A 413 11.93 3.83 2.29
C GLU A 413 10.95 5.02 2.39
N SER A 414 11.47 6.23 2.28
CA SER A 414 10.63 7.43 2.18
C SER A 414 11.25 8.46 1.26
N LYS A 415 10.39 9.22 0.57
CA LYS A 415 10.82 10.24 -0.40
C LYS A 415 9.76 11.32 -0.54
N LEU A 416 10.19 12.57 -0.49
CA LEU A 416 9.33 13.69 -0.84
C LEU A 416 9.40 13.91 -2.36
N VAL A 417 8.27 13.78 -3.05
CA VAL A 417 8.17 14.00 -4.50
C VAL A 417 7.42 15.29 -4.81
N LYS A 418 7.85 15.97 -5.87
CA LYS A 418 7.23 17.21 -6.35
C LYS A 418 6.53 16.99 -7.67
N GLY A 419 5.34 17.58 -7.79
CA GLY A 419 4.57 17.64 -9.03
C GLY A 419 4.87 18.89 -9.85
N PRO A 420 4.45 18.92 -11.13
CA PRO A 420 4.69 20.05 -12.03
C PRO A 420 3.95 21.33 -11.60
N ASP A 421 2.86 21.22 -10.85
CA ASP A 421 2.00 22.32 -10.43
C ASP A 421 2.27 22.74 -8.97
N GLY A 422 3.45 22.39 -8.44
CA GLY A 422 3.86 22.70 -7.07
C GLY A 422 3.32 21.74 -6.00
N GLN A 423 2.76 20.60 -6.40
CA GLN A 423 2.34 19.55 -5.46
C GLN A 423 3.55 18.99 -4.69
N GLU A 424 3.37 18.64 -3.42
CA GLU A 424 4.38 17.97 -2.60
C GLU A 424 3.77 16.75 -1.90
N VAL A 425 4.30 15.55 -2.17
CA VAL A 425 3.78 14.29 -1.63
C VAL A 425 4.88 13.52 -0.93
N LEU A 426 4.67 13.16 0.33
CA LEU A 426 5.53 12.23 1.05
C LEU A 426 5.15 10.80 0.67
N LEU A 427 6.06 10.09 0.01
CA LEU A 427 5.95 8.66 -0.25
C LEU A 427 6.56 7.87 0.92
N VAL A 428 5.87 6.82 1.38
CA VAL A 428 6.35 5.95 2.47
C VAL A 428 6.09 4.49 2.14
N THR A 429 7.13 3.67 2.11
CA THR A 429 6.97 2.20 2.14
C THR A 429 7.10 1.73 3.58
N VAL A 430 5.98 1.31 4.16
CA VAL A 430 5.91 0.82 5.54
C VAL A 430 6.34 -0.65 5.51
N PRO A 431 7.43 -1.01 6.22
CA PRO A 431 7.94 -2.37 6.16
C PRO A 431 7.01 -3.37 6.86
N GLU A 432 7.17 -4.64 6.52
CA GLU A 432 6.55 -5.75 7.24
C GLU A 432 7.18 -5.86 8.64
N PHE A 433 6.38 -5.61 9.68
CA PHE A 433 6.86 -5.58 11.07
C PHE A 433 7.37 -6.96 11.52
N SER A 434 6.70 -8.05 11.15
CA SER A 434 7.09 -9.39 11.59
C SER A 434 8.51 -9.79 11.18
N SER A 435 9.04 -9.26 10.08
CA SER A 435 10.39 -9.51 9.58
C SER A 435 11.40 -8.42 9.97
N THR A 436 10.96 -7.16 10.02
CA THR A 436 11.87 -6.00 10.22
C THR A 436 11.85 -5.41 11.62
N GLN A 437 10.82 -5.71 12.41
CA GLN A 437 10.51 -5.08 13.70
C GLN A 437 10.51 -3.55 13.62
N MET A 438 10.03 -2.98 12.51
CA MET A 438 10.09 -1.54 12.23
C MET A 438 8.71 -0.95 12.00
N ALA A 439 8.47 0.21 12.61
CA ALA A 439 7.32 1.09 12.35
C ALA A 439 7.80 2.45 11.84
N CYS A 440 6.90 3.28 11.33
CA CYS A 440 7.23 4.59 10.76
C CYS A 440 6.44 5.70 11.47
N LEU A 441 7.10 6.78 11.88
CA LEU A 441 6.48 7.97 12.46
C LEU A 441 6.49 9.10 11.44
N VAL A 442 5.30 9.55 11.04
CA VAL A 442 5.13 10.69 10.12
C VAL A 442 4.78 11.93 10.93
N ASN A 443 5.61 12.97 10.84
CA ASN A 443 5.33 14.27 11.43
C ASN A 443 4.36 15.08 10.54
N LEU A 444 3.19 15.40 11.05
CA LEU A 444 2.14 16.13 10.31
C LEU A 444 2.52 17.58 9.97
N ARG A 445 3.44 18.19 10.74
CA ARG A 445 3.91 19.57 10.53
C ARG A 445 4.97 19.65 9.44
N THR A 446 5.97 18.77 9.49
CA THR A 446 7.13 18.81 8.58
C THR A 446 7.01 17.89 7.37
N LEU A 447 6.13 16.89 7.40
CA LEU A 447 6.07 15.77 6.44
C LEU A 447 7.37 14.95 6.38
N GLU A 448 8.11 14.89 7.48
CA GLU A 448 9.24 13.97 7.62
C GLU A 448 8.74 12.62 8.16
N CYS A 449 9.36 11.53 7.71
CA CYS A 449 9.09 10.17 8.15
C CYS A 449 10.34 9.57 8.80
N GLU A 450 10.23 9.11 10.04
CA GLU A 450 11.32 8.50 10.81
C GLU A 450 11.00 7.03 11.09
N PRO A 451 11.91 6.07 10.83
CA PRO A 451 11.72 4.70 11.25
C PRO A 451 11.98 4.53 12.75
N VAL A 452 11.24 3.63 13.38
CA VAL A 452 11.48 3.16 14.75
C VAL A 452 11.62 1.66 14.72
N THR A 453 12.77 1.15 15.16
CA THR A 453 13.09 -0.28 15.18
C THR A 453 13.11 -0.80 16.60
N PHE A 454 12.56 -1.99 16.80
CA PHE A 454 12.53 -2.68 18.08
C PHE A 454 13.36 -3.96 17.98
N SER A 455 14.23 -4.19 18.95
CA SER A 455 15.01 -5.42 19.04
C SER A 455 15.21 -5.80 20.49
N ALA A 456 15.44 -7.10 20.72
CA ALA A 456 15.80 -7.65 22.01
C ALA A 456 17.07 -8.48 21.85
N PHE A 457 17.78 -8.69 22.96
CA PHE A 457 18.96 -9.55 22.97
C PHE A 457 18.57 -10.98 22.60
N SER A 458 19.32 -11.58 21.68
CA SER A 458 19.18 -12.98 21.31
C SER A 458 20.36 -13.78 21.86
N ALA A 459 20.19 -15.10 22.03
CA ALA A 459 21.26 -15.96 22.53
C ALA A 459 22.47 -16.04 21.57
N ASP A 460 22.29 -15.65 20.31
CA ASP A 460 23.31 -15.74 19.25
C ASP A 460 24.21 -14.48 19.19
N ASP A 461 23.83 -13.37 19.84
CA ASP A 461 24.59 -12.10 19.84
C ASP A 461 25.89 -12.17 20.69
N ASP A 462 26.00 -13.17 21.56
CA ASP A 462 27.18 -13.37 22.43
C ASP A 462 28.33 -14.10 21.72
N ASP A 463 28.04 -14.96 20.72
CA ASP A 463 29.06 -15.79 20.06
C ASP A 463 29.86 -15.02 18.98
N GLU A 464 29.25 -14.03 18.31
CA GLU A 464 29.98 -13.20 17.34
C GLU A 464 31.01 -12.27 18.03
N ASN A 465 30.71 -11.78 19.24
CA ASN A 465 31.60 -10.90 19.99
C ASN A 465 32.76 -11.63 20.69
N LEU A 466 32.60 -12.91 21.02
CA LEU A 466 33.67 -13.74 21.62
C LEU A 466 34.69 -14.23 20.57
N SER A 467 34.31 -14.33 19.29
CA SER A 467 35.19 -14.76 18.20
C SER A 467 36.24 -13.71 17.80
N GLY A 468 36.04 -12.44 18.18
CA GLY A 468 36.95 -11.32 17.90
C GLY A 468 38.08 -11.10 18.91
N LEU A 469 38.09 -11.81 20.03
CA LEU A 469 39.09 -11.67 21.11
C LEU A 469 40.14 -12.78 21.15
N SER A 470 40.10 -13.71 20.20
CA SER A 470 41.12 -14.74 20.02
C SER A 470 41.76 -14.66 18.63
N ARG A 471 42.64 -13.67 18.42
CA ARG A 471 43.74 -13.77 17.44
C ARG A 471 44.93 -12.93 17.87
#